data_AF-A0A2N6T5D6-F1
#
_entry.id   AF-A0A2N6T5D6-F1
#
_cell.length_a   1.000
_cell.length_b   1.000
_cell.length_c   1.000
_cell.angle_alpha   90.00
_cell.angle_beta   90.00
_cell.angle_gamma   90.00
#
_symmetry.space_group_name_H-M   'P 1'
#
loop_
_entity.id
_entity.type
_entity.pdbx_description
1 polymer ?
#
loop_
_entity_poly.entity_id
_entity_poly.type
_entity_poly.pdbx_seq_one_letter_code
_entity_poly.pdbx_strand_id
1 'polypeptide(L)'
;MTVCFGIDVSEHQDGISLVRAAAEGMEFVIARTTDGTYRDRTYRSHIDDAVAATLPAEAYHYLRNPKEGTSIAEQAAAAVDVMGGAGSPWARPIWLDCETPAGLHLDHIREARDLFQSAGIDVAGVYTYPRYWRWRLFGADTREFGAVWVASYGHDQAGIPGDIFPGLEAWPGFVGKQKPAMWQFGSQATVAGYAVDINARLI
;
A
#
# COMPACT_ATOMS: atom_id res chain seq x y z
N MET A 1 18.67 -13.22 5.74
CA MET A 1 17.46 -12.43 5.42
C MET A 1 16.96 -11.91 6.74
N THR A 2 16.91 -10.60 6.86
CA THR A 2 16.25 -9.93 7.97
C THR A 2 14.91 -9.40 7.45
N VAL A 3 13.98 -9.08 8.35
CA VAL A 3 12.75 -8.39 8.00
C VAL A 3 12.74 -7.05 8.70
N CYS A 4 12.24 -6.04 8.02
CA CYS A 4 11.82 -4.80 8.64
C CYS A 4 10.31 -4.74 8.73
N PHE A 5 9.81 -4.05 9.75
CA PHE A 5 8.38 -3.86 9.96
C PHE A 5 7.94 -2.45 9.61
N GLY A 6 6.74 -2.32 9.05
CA GLY A 6 6.15 -1.03 8.75
C GLY A 6 4.64 -1.11 8.70
N ILE A 7 3.98 0.04 8.77
CA ILE A 7 2.53 0.13 8.81
C ILE A 7 1.99 0.75 7.52
N ASP A 8 0.75 0.46 7.18
CA ASP A 8 0.02 1.23 6.18
C ASP A 8 -1.15 1.96 6.83
N VAL A 9 -1.34 3.22 6.41
CA VAL A 9 -2.22 4.18 7.09
C VAL A 9 -3.07 4.95 6.09
N SER A 10 -4.24 5.35 6.56
CA SER A 10 -5.19 6.20 5.85
C SER A 10 -5.88 7.13 6.83
N GLU A 11 -6.90 7.88 6.40
CA GLU A 11 -7.77 8.62 7.30
C GLU A 11 -8.48 7.74 8.35
N HIS A 12 -8.50 6.42 8.20
CA HIS A 12 -9.00 5.52 9.24
C HIS A 12 -8.12 5.53 10.51
N GLN A 13 -6.87 5.95 10.39
CA GLN A 13 -5.93 6.17 11.48
C GLN A 13 -5.67 7.66 11.73
N ASP A 14 -6.63 8.54 11.41
CA ASP A 14 -6.54 9.97 11.68
C ASP A 14 -6.08 10.24 13.12
N GLY A 15 -5.00 11.01 13.25
CA GLY A 15 -4.33 11.33 14.51
C GLY A 15 -3.21 10.38 14.95
N ILE A 16 -2.93 9.29 14.23
CA ILE A 16 -1.76 8.44 14.51
C ILE A 16 -0.46 9.26 14.33
N SER A 17 0.45 9.18 15.30
CA SER A 17 1.76 9.82 15.20
C SER A 17 2.78 8.86 14.61
N LEU A 18 3.31 9.16 13.42
CA LEU A 18 4.34 8.30 12.81
C LEU A 18 5.72 8.53 13.42
N VAL A 19 5.94 9.68 14.07
CA VAL A 19 7.10 9.90 14.94
C VAL A 19 7.10 8.89 16.09
N ARG A 20 5.93 8.69 16.72
CA ARG A 20 5.78 7.68 17.77
C ARG A 20 5.89 6.26 17.21
N ALA A 21 5.28 5.98 16.06
CA ALA A 21 5.39 4.67 15.41
C ALA A 21 6.86 4.29 15.13
N ALA A 22 7.66 5.24 14.63
CA ALA A 22 9.10 5.05 14.44
C ALA A 22 9.83 4.80 15.78
N ALA A 23 9.49 5.53 16.84
CA ALA A 23 10.04 5.31 18.18
C ALA A 23 9.65 3.95 18.78
N GLU A 24 8.52 3.37 18.36
CA GLU A 24 8.08 2.01 18.71
C GLU A 24 8.69 0.93 17.79
N GLY A 25 9.57 1.31 16.86
CA GLY A 25 10.37 0.39 16.05
C GLY A 25 9.85 0.14 14.63
N MET A 26 8.89 0.93 14.14
CA MET A 26 8.51 0.88 12.72
C MET A 26 9.59 1.51 11.85
N GLU A 27 9.86 0.86 10.72
CA GLU A 27 10.98 1.18 9.81
C GLU A 27 10.51 1.70 8.46
N PHE A 28 9.22 1.62 8.15
CA PHE A 28 8.62 2.29 6.99
C PHE A 28 7.11 2.52 7.19
N VAL A 29 6.52 3.37 6.33
CA VAL A 29 5.08 3.62 6.26
C VAL A 29 4.59 3.66 4.82
N ILE A 30 3.34 3.25 4.57
CA ILE A 30 2.68 3.39 3.27
C ILE A 30 1.36 4.16 3.50
N ALA A 31 1.22 5.34 2.90
CA ALA A 31 0.07 6.22 3.16
C ALA A 31 -0.92 6.24 1.99
N ARG A 32 -2.23 6.13 2.27
CA ARG A 32 -3.27 6.22 1.25
C ARG A 32 -3.35 7.61 0.65
N THR A 33 -3.30 7.71 -0.68
CA THR A 33 -3.56 8.95 -1.40
C THR A 33 -5.06 9.14 -1.65
N THR A 34 -5.69 8.15 -2.28
CA THR A 34 -7.10 8.20 -2.63
C THR A 34 -7.75 6.81 -2.63
N ASP A 35 -9.07 6.81 -2.54
CA ASP A 35 -9.95 5.72 -2.91
C ASP A 35 -10.78 6.13 -4.13
N GLY A 36 -10.42 5.61 -5.31
CA GLY A 36 -10.87 6.19 -6.56
C GLY A 36 -10.52 7.69 -6.62
N THR A 37 -11.53 8.55 -6.67
CA THR A 37 -11.36 10.01 -6.61
C THR A 37 -11.57 10.60 -5.21
N TYR A 38 -11.96 9.80 -4.22
CA TYR A 38 -12.07 10.26 -2.86
C TYR A 38 -10.66 10.50 -2.30
N ARG A 39 -10.38 11.75 -1.90
CA ARG A 39 -9.06 12.18 -1.42
C ARG A 39 -8.91 11.85 0.05
N ASP A 40 -7.86 11.13 0.39
CA ASP A 40 -7.52 10.89 1.79
C ASP A 40 -7.04 12.20 2.43
N ARG A 41 -7.76 12.62 3.48
CA ARG A 41 -7.52 13.93 4.11
C ARG A 41 -6.26 13.99 4.97
N THR A 42 -5.71 12.83 5.37
CA THR A 42 -4.56 12.75 6.28
C THR A 42 -3.26 12.39 5.57
N TYR A 43 -3.29 12.14 4.26
CA TYR A 43 -2.09 11.78 3.49
C TYR A 43 -0.92 12.72 3.75
N ARG A 44 -1.11 14.04 3.56
CA ARG A 44 -0.01 15.01 3.70
C ARG A 44 0.51 15.08 5.12
N SER A 45 -0.36 15.07 6.13
CA SER A 45 0.07 15.06 7.53
C SER A 45 0.86 13.81 7.89
N HIS A 46 0.46 12.63 7.38
CA HIS A 46 1.24 11.41 7.55
C HIS A 46 2.60 11.52 6.86
N ILE A 47 2.67 12.04 5.64
CA ILE A 47 3.96 12.21 4.97
C ILE A 47 4.86 13.22 5.71
N ASP A 48 4.31 14.31 6.25
CA ASP A 48 5.06 15.28 7.04
C ASP A 48 5.64 14.64 8.32
N ASP A 49 4.83 13.86 9.04
CA ASP A 49 5.26 13.09 10.22
C ASP A 49 6.37 12.08 9.88
N ALA A 50 6.21 11.35 8.77
CA ALA A 50 7.20 10.38 8.32
C ALA A 50 8.55 11.06 8.00
N VAL A 51 8.51 12.22 7.32
CA VAL A 51 9.72 13.02 7.06
C VAL A 51 10.36 13.49 8.37
N ALA A 52 9.57 13.99 9.32
CA ALA A 52 10.07 14.44 10.61
C ALA A 52 10.75 13.30 11.41
N ALA A 53 10.26 12.07 11.25
CA ALA A 53 10.81 10.87 11.87
C ALA A 53 11.99 10.25 11.10
N THR A 54 12.35 10.75 9.91
CA THR A 54 13.24 10.05 8.96
C THR A 54 12.74 8.63 8.64
N LEU A 55 11.42 8.44 8.65
CA LEU A 55 10.76 7.17 8.36
C LEU A 55 10.53 7.07 6.84
N PRO A 56 11.13 6.09 6.14
CA PRO A 56 10.85 5.82 4.74
C PRO A 56 9.34 5.71 4.48
N ALA A 57 8.85 6.47 3.50
CA ALA A 57 7.43 6.54 3.17
C ALA A 57 7.19 6.16 1.70
N GLU A 58 6.12 5.41 1.47
CA GLU A 58 5.54 5.12 0.16
C GLU A 58 4.06 5.54 0.17
N ALA A 59 3.41 5.51 -0.98
CA ALA A 59 1.99 5.80 -1.12
C ALA A 59 1.23 4.59 -1.63
N TYR A 60 -0.09 4.54 -1.42
CA TYR A 60 -0.96 3.66 -2.16
C TYR A 60 -2.20 4.38 -2.69
N HIS A 61 -2.76 3.85 -3.77
CA HIS A 61 -4.00 4.30 -4.38
C HIS A 61 -4.94 3.11 -4.49
N TYR A 62 -6.09 3.18 -3.81
CA TYR A 62 -7.15 2.18 -3.95
C TYR A 62 -7.83 2.34 -5.30
N LEU A 63 -7.49 1.44 -6.22
CA LEU A 63 -7.90 1.51 -7.62
C LEU A 63 -9.32 0.96 -7.79
N ARG A 64 -10.23 1.83 -8.19
CA ARG A 64 -11.63 1.50 -8.46
C ARG A 64 -11.84 1.12 -9.91
N ASN A 65 -12.77 0.21 -10.16
CA ASN A 65 -13.23 -0.10 -11.50
C ASN A 65 -13.96 1.12 -12.08
N PRO A 66 -13.78 1.48 -13.36
CA PRO A 66 -14.53 2.57 -13.98
C PRO A 66 -16.06 2.43 -13.89
N LYS A 67 -16.59 1.21 -13.76
CA LYS A 67 -18.01 0.94 -13.52
C LYS A 67 -18.51 1.44 -12.15
N GLU A 68 -17.62 1.75 -11.22
CA GLU A 68 -17.93 2.36 -9.93
C GLU A 68 -18.06 3.90 -10.03
N GLY A 69 -17.91 4.47 -11.22
CA GLY A 69 -18.29 5.86 -11.52
C GLY A 69 -17.15 6.85 -11.71
N THR A 70 -15.88 6.40 -11.70
CA THR A 70 -14.72 7.26 -11.95
C THR A 70 -13.76 6.59 -12.92
N SER A 71 -13.35 7.28 -13.97
CA SER A 71 -12.34 6.78 -14.92
C SER A 71 -10.98 6.63 -14.26
N ILE A 72 -10.11 5.77 -14.79
CA ILE A 72 -8.75 5.59 -14.28
C ILE A 72 -7.95 6.91 -14.34
N ALA A 73 -8.17 7.70 -15.39
CA ALA A 73 -7.59 9.04 -15.54
C ALA A 73 -8.00 10.00 -14.41
N GLU A 74 -9.28 10.05 -14.05
CA GLU A 74 -9.76 10.87 -12.92
C GLU A 74 -9.16 10.42 -11.58
N GLN A 75 -9.06 9.11 -11.37
CA GLN A 75 -8.49 8.53 -10.16
C GLN A 75 -6.99 8.87 -10.03
N ALA A 76 -6.20 8.67 -11.09
CA ALA A 76 -4.78 9.01 -11.11
C ALA A 76 -4.56 10.51 -10.91
N ALA A 77 -5.35 11.37 -11.56
CA ALA A 77 -5.28 12.81 -11.39
C ALA A 77 -5.56 13.24 -9.93
N ALA A 78 -6.56 12.64 -9.29
CA ALA A 78 -6.87 12.92 -7.88
C ALA A 78 -5.73 12.52 -6.94
N ALA A 79 -5.10 11.36 -7.15
CA ALA A 79 -3.96 10.91 -6.35
C ALA A 79 -2.72 11.80 -6.55
N VAL A 80 -2.43 12.21 -7.79
CA VAL A 80 -1.33 13.14 -8.09
C VAL A 80 -1.57 14.51 -7.43
N ASP A 81 -2.81 15.01 -7.42
CA ASP A 81 -3.19 16.26 -6.76
C ASP A 81 -3.01 16.18 -5.23
N VAL A 82 -3.38 15.06 -4.60
CA VAL A 82 -3.11 14.81 -3.17
C VAL A 82 -1.60 14.87 -2.88
N MET A 83 -0.77 14.28 -3.74
CA MET A 83 0.69 14.34 -3.66
C MET A 83 1.29 15.71 -4.00
N GLY A 84 0.53 16.62 -4.61
CA GLY A 84 0.99 17.94 -5.05
C GLY A 84 1.82 17.91 -6.34
N GLY A 85 1.76 16.82 -7.12
CA GLY A 85 2.53 16.64 -8.36
C GLY A 85 3.96 16.12 -8.16
N ALA A 86 4.61 15.72 -9.26
CA ALA A 86 6.00 15.24 -9.21
C ALA A 86 6.97 16.33 -8.71
N GLY A 87 7.95 15.92 -7.91
CA GLY A 87 8.93 16.82 -7.27
C GLY A 87 8.40 17.58 -6.04
N SER A 88 7.12 17.43 -5.71
CA SER A 88 6.54 17.91 -4.45
C SER A 88 7.18 17.22 -3.23
N PRO A 89 7.30 17.89 -2.07
CA PRO A 89 7.75 17.25 -0.83
C PRO A 89 6.87 16.08 -0.39
N TRP A 90 5.61 16.01 -0.85
CA TRP A 90 4.68 14.93 -0.54
C TRP A 90 4.66 13.80 -1.58
N ALA A 91 5.32 13.93 -2.73
CA ALA A 91 5.31 12.88 -3.75
C ALA A 91 6.08 11.64 -3.27
N ARG A 92 5.48 10.45 -3.38
CA ARG A 92 6.09 9.17 -3.02
C ARG A 92 5.85 8.12 -4.12
N PRO A 93 6.73 7.11 -4.26
CA PRO A 93 6.43 5.94 -5.08
C PRO A 93 5.10 5.31 -4.63
N ILE A 94 4.28 4.90 -5.59
CA ILE A 94 2.90 4.48 -5.34
C ILE A 94 2.67 3.00 -5.62
N TRP A 95 1.95 2.34 -4.72
CA TRP A 95 1.36 1.02 -4.91
C TRP A 95 -0.05 1.13 -5.47
N LEU A 96 -0.34 0.32 -6.49
CA LEU A 96 -1.69 0.17 -7.02
C LEU A 96 -2.44 -0.88 -6.21
N ASP A 97 -3.34 -0.46 -5.34
CA ASP A 97 -4.16 -1.34 -4.53
C ASP A 97 -5.30 -1.90 -5.39
N CYS A 98 -5.19 -3.19 -5.70
CA CYS A 98 -6.01 -3.93 -6.64
C CYS A 98 -6.90 -4.93 -5.90
N GLU A 99 -7.97 -4.45 -5.28
CA GLU A 99 -8.88 -5.32 -4.55
C GLU A 99 -10.36 -4.95 -4.64
N THR A 100 -10.71 -3.94 -5.46
CA THR A 100 -12.10 -3.47 -5.56
C THR A 100 -13.09 -4.62 -5.79
N PRO A 101 -14.23 -4.66 -5.06
CA PRO A 101 -15.26 -5.68 -5.23
C PRO A 101 -15.79 -5.82 -6.66
N ALA A 102 -15.82 -4.71 -7.42
CA ALA A 102 -16.26 -4.68 -8.81
C ALA A 102 -15.32 -5.45 -9.77
N GLY A 103 -14.14 -5.87 -9.28
CA GLY A 103 -13.10 -6.51 -10.08
C GLY A 103 -12.32 -5.49 -10.93
N LEU A 104 -11.11 -5.82 -11.33
CA LEU A 104 -10.32 -5.01 -12.28
C LEU A 104 -9.99 -5.83 -13.52
N HIS A 105 -9.83 -5.14 -14.65
CA HIS A 105 -9.16 -5.69 -15.82
C HIS A 105 -7.68 -5.31 -15.77
N LEU A 106 -6.80 -6.13 -16.36
CA LEU A 106 -5.37 -5.80 -16.47
C LEU A 106 -5.14 -4.44 -17.12
N ASP A 107 -5.97 -4.08 -18.10
CA ASP A 107 -5.84 -2.81 -18.81
C ASP A 107 -6.13 -1.61 -17.90
N HIS A 108 -6.99 -1.76 -16.88
CA HIS A 108 -7.18 -0.69 -15.88
C HIS A 108 -5.91 -0.45 -15.05
N ILE A 109 -5.22 -1.54 -14.68
CA ILE A 109 -3.99 -1.48 -13.88
C ILE A 109 -2.84 -0.92 -14.73
N ARG A 110 -2.75 -1.32 -16.01
CA ARG A 110 -1.78 -0.76 -16.97
C ARG A 110 -2.02 0.73 -17.19
N GLU A 111 -3.27 1.12 -17.42
CA GLU A 111 -3.63 2.53 -17.61
C GLU A 111 -3.26 3.35 -16.37
N ALA A 112 -3.56 2.87 -15.16
CA ALA A 112 -3.18 3.54 -13.92
C ALA A 112 -1.66 3.68 -13.81
N ARG A 113 -0.90 2.59 -14.05
CA ARG A 113 0.56 2.60 -14.04
C ARG A 113 1.11 3.66 -14.99
N ASP A 114 0.66 3.63 -16.24
CA ASP A 114 1.16 4.50 -17.31
C ASP A 114 0.83 5.97 -17.02
N LEU A 115 -0.35 6.25 -16.46
CA LEU A 115 -0.76 7.59 -16.05
C LEU A 115 0.12 8.13 -14.91
N PHE A 116 0.35 7.36 -13.85
CA PHE A 116 1.25 7.77 -12.76
C PHE A 116 2.68 8.01 -13.26
N GLN A 117 3.21 7.10 -14.07
CA GLN A 117 4.55 7.25 -14.66
C GLN A 117 4.64 8.49 -15.56
N SER A 118 3.61 8.76 -16.37
CA SER A 118 3.55 9.96 -17.22
C SER A 118 3.47 11.26 -16.41
N ALA A 119 2.89 11.19 -15.20
CA ALA A 119 2.85 12.29 -14.25
C ALA A 119 4.15 12.44 -13.43
N GLY A 120 5.16 11.60 -13.68
CA GLY A 120 6.44 11.62 -12.96
C GLY A 120 6.39 10.97 -11.58
N ILE A 121 5.40 10.11 -11.31
CA ILE A 121 5.29 9.33 -10.07
C ILE A 121 5.69 7.88 -10.36
N ASP A 122 6.69 7.38 -9.64
CA ASP A 122 7.12 5.99 -9.74
C ASP A 122 6.04 5.03 -9.23
N VAL A 123 5.81 3.94 -9.95
CA VAL A 123 4.90 2.86 -9.54
C VAL A 123 5.74 1.74 -8.94
N ALA A 124 5.61 1.54 -7.63
CA ALA A 124 6.37 0.54 -6.88
C ALA A 124 5.93 -0.88 -7.24
N GLY A 125 4.63 -1.08 -7.47
CA GLY A 125 4.05 -2.39 -7.65
C GLY A 125 2.53 -2.41 -7.49
N VAL A 126 2.00 -3.62 -7.32
CA VAL A 126 0.60 -3.85 -6.96
C VAL A 126 0.49 -4.35 -5.53
N TYR A 127 -0.55 -3.89 -4.85
CA TYR A 127 -1.08 -4.51 -3.64
C TYR A 127 -2.33 -5.33 -3.97
N THR A 128 -2.46 -6.51 -3.37
CA THR A 128 -3.62 -7.41 -3.54
C THR A 128 -3.57 -8.54 -2.50
N TYR A 129 -4.65 -9.30 -2.35
CA TYR A 129 -4.62 -10.62 -1.73
C TYR A 129 -4.65 -11.76 -2.77
N PRO A 130 -4.09 -12.97 -2.47
CA PRO A 130 -3.88 -14.04 -3.47
C PRO A 130 -5.17 -14.50 -4.16
N ARG A 131 -6.27 -14.58 -3.40
CA ARG A 131 -7.57 -15.01 -3.91
C ARG A 131 -8.12 -14.02 -4.95
N TYR A 132 -7.99 -12.71 -4.71
CA TYR A 132 -8.40 -11.69 -5.67
C TYR A 132 -7.66 -11.88 -6.99
N TRP A 133 -6.33 -11.86 -6.93
CA TRP A 133 -5.49 -11.91 -8.10
C TRP A 133 -5.70 -13.18 -8.93
N ARG A 134 -5.81 -14.34 -8.25
CA ARG A 134 -6.06 -15.62 -8.92
C ARG A 134 -7.39 -15.64 -9.68
N TRP A 135 -8.47 -15.14 -9.08
CA TRP A 135 -9.82 -15.31 -9.63
C TRP A 135 -10.34 -14.14 -10.44
N ARG A 136 -9.90 -12.92 -10.16
CA ARG A 136 -10.30 -11.71 -10.90
C ARG A 136 -9.35 -11.42 -12.05
N LEU A 137 -8.05 -11.64 -11.85
CA LEU A 137 -6.99 -11.33 -12.80
C LEU A 137 -6.40 -12.62 -13.42
N PHE A 138 -7.03 -13.78 -13.20
CA PHE A 138 -6.63 -15.08 -13.74
C PHE A 138 -5.17 -15.48 -13.48
N GLY A 139 -4.58 -15.00 -12.38
CA GLY A 139 -3.18 -15.28 -12.05
C GLY A 139 -2.19 -14.64 -13.03
N ALA A 140 -2.58 -13.53 -13.66
CA ALA A 140 -1.73 -12.74 -14.54
C ALA A 140 -0.38 -12.40 -13.91
N ASP A 141 0.62 -12.17 -14.75
CA ASP A 141 1.98 -11.89 -14.31
C ASP A 141 2.07 -10.50 -13.69
N THR A 142 2.44 -10.38 -12.41
CA THR A 142 2.54 -9.09 -11.72
C THR A 142 3.79 -8.31 -12.07
N ARG A 143 4.80 -8.96 -12.65
CA ARG A 143 6.10 -8.33 -12.94
C ARG A 143 6.00 -7.18 -13.93
N GLU A 144 4.93 -7.12 -14.72
CA GLU A 144 4.66 -5.98 -15.60
C GLU A 144 4.29 -4.68 -14.85
N PHE A 145 3.94 -4.77 -13.56
CA PHE A 145 3.54 -3.64 -12.72
C PHE A 145 4.56 -3.28 -11.64
N GLY A 146 5.65 -4.04 -11.49
CA GLY A 146 6.69 -3.81 -10.48
C GLY A 146 6.76 -4.94 -9.44
N ALA A 147 6.84 -4.56 -8.17
CA ALA A 147 6.85 -5.49 -7.05
C ALA A 147 5.43 -5.96 -6.67
N VAL A 148 5.35 -6.95 -5.78
CA VAL A 148 4.09 -7.37 -5.16
C VAL A 148 4.15 -7.15 -3.67
N TRP A 149 3.18 -6.41 -3.17
CA TRP A 149 2.79 -6.31 -1.78
C TRP A 149 1.54 -7.17 -1.59
N VAL A 150 1.59 -8.18 -0.72
CA VAL A 150 0.48 -9.12 -0.57
C VAL A 150 -0.17 -9.04 0.81
N ALA A 151 -1.50 -9.07 0.85
CA ALA A 151 -2.26 -9.30 2.07
C ALA A 151 -2.53 -10.79 2.31
N SER A 152 -2.11 -11.29 3.48
CA SER A 152 -2.40 -12.64 3.95
C SER A 152 -2.24 -12.73 5.47
N TYR A 153 -3.34 -12.67 6.22
CA TYR A 153 -3.26 -12.45 7.68
C TYR A 153 -3.18 -13.72 8.53
N GLY A 154 -3.39 -14.89 7.94
CA GLY A 154 -3.50 -16.13 8.70
C GLY A 154 -4.60 -16.03 9.77
N HIS A 155 -4.21 -16.03 11.05
CA HIS A 155 -5.11 -15.88 12.20
C HIS A 155 -5.44 -14.42 12.56
N ASP A 156 -4.76 -13.45 11.95
CA ASP A 156 -4.94 -12.01 12.17
C ASP A 156 -4.88 -11.62 13.66
N GLN A 157 -3.77 -11.98 14.31
CA GLN A 157 -3.59 -11.75 15.74
C GLN A 157 -3.41 -10.27 16.03
N ALA A 158 -4.09 -9.80 17.07
CA ALA A 158 -3.86 -8.47 17.62
C ALA A 158 -2.64 -8.47 18.56
N GLY A 159 -1.81 -7.44 18.48
CA GLY A 159 -0.64 -7.32 19.35
C GLY A 159 0.44 -6.40 18.82
N ILE A 160 1.59 -6.42 19.49
CA ILE A 160 2.77 -5.65 19.06
C ILE A 160 3.41 -6.37 17.86
N PRO A 161 3.79 -5.66 16.78
CA PRO A 161 4.22 -6.26 15.51
C PRO A 161 5.20 -7.43 15.60
N GLY A 162 6.26 -7.30 16.41
CA GLY A 162 7.27 -8.35 16.56
C GLY A 162 6.74 -9.63 17.22
N ASP A 163 5.75 -9.51 18.10
CA ASP A 163 5.18 -10.65 18.84
C ASP A 163 4.18 -11.44 18.00
N ILE A 164 3.52 -10.77 17.05
CA ILE A 164 2.49 -11.36 16.18
C ILE A 164 3.03 -11.77 14.79
N PHE A 165 4.31 -11.51 14.50
CA PHE A 165 4.91 -11.91 13.24
C PHE A 165 5.08 -13.44 13.16
N PRO A 166 4.52 -14.14 12.14
CA PRO A 166 4.47 -15.60 12.15
C PRO A 166 5.78 -16.28 11.74
N GLY A 167 6.84 -15.52 11.47
CA GLY A 167 8.13 -16.03 11.00
C GLY A 167 8.28 -16.04 9.47
N LEU A 168 9.52 -16.13 9.02
CA LEU A 168 9.89 -16.09 7.60
C LEU A 168 9.45 -17.34 6.83
N GLU A 169 9.30 -18.47 7.51
CA GLU A 169 8.79 -19.73 6.99
C GLU A 169 7.32 -19.64 6.54
N ALA A 170 6.57 -18.71 7.13
CA ALA A 170 5.18 -18.43 6.78
C ALA A 170 5.04 -17.41 5.64
N TRP A 171 6.15 -16.90 5.08
CA TRP A 171 6.12 -15.90 4.03
C TRP A 171 5.26 -16.36 2.85
N PRO A 172 4.32 -15.53 2.36
CA PRO A 172 3.38 -15.95 1.34
C PRO A 172 4.05 -16.49 0.06
N GLY A 173 3.37 -17.45 -0.56
CA GLY A 173 3.75 -18.01 -1.84
C GLY A 173 3.61 -17.00 -3.00
N PHE A 174 3.82 -17.49 -4.21
CA PHE A 174 3.80 -16.67 -5.41
C PHE A 174 2.41 -16.07 -5.66
N VAL A 175 2.38 -14.77 -5.97
CA VAL A 175 1.21 -14.06 -6.50
C VAL A 175 1.60 -13.52 -7.86
N GLY A 176 0.83 -13.86 -8.90
CA GLY A 176 1.12 -13.43 -10.26
C GLY A 176 2.52 -13.80 -10.76
N LYS A 177 2.97 -15.04 -10.50
CA LYS A 177 4.29 -15.55 -10.90
C LYS A 177 5.49 -14.84 -10.26
N GLN A 178 5.27 -14.06 -9.20
CA GLN A 178 6.31 -13.37 -8.45
C GLN A 178 6.22 -13.70 -6.96
N LYS A 179 7.36 -13.84 -6.29
CA LYS A 179 7.38 -13.90 -4.81
C LYS A 179 7.16 -12.48 -4.28
N PRO A 180 6.24 -12.27 -3.32
CA PRO A 180 5.97 -10.95 -2.76
C PRO A 180 7.23 -10.33 -2.13
N ALA A 181 7.46 -9.06 -2.42
CA ALA A 181 8.53 -8.25 -1.81
C ALA A 181 8.12 -7.76 -0.41
N MET A 182 6.82 -7.58 -0.21
CA MET A 182 6.22 -7.11 1.04
C MET A 182 4.98 -7.93 1.37
N TRP A 183 4.76 -8.14 2.66
CA TRP A 183 3.66 -8.95 3.19
C TRP A 183 2.94 -8.17 4.28
N GLN A 184 1.68 -7.80 4.03
CA GLN A 184 0.75 -7.38 5.06
C GLN A 184 0.23 -8.63 5.78
N PHE A 185 0.72 -8.83 7.01
CA PHE A 185 0.51 -10.08 7.76
C PHE A 185 -0.52 -9.96 8.88
N GLY A 186 -1.06 -8.76 9.10
CA GLY A 186 -2.17 -8.54 10.02
C GLY A 186 -2.81 -7.17 9.83
N SER A 187 -4.04 -7.04 10.32
CA SER A 187 -4.83 -5.81 10.31
C SER A 187 -5.08 -5.22 11.70
N GLN A 188 -4.57 -5.90 12.74
CA GLN A 188 -4.89 -5.64 14.15
C GLN A 188 -3.65 -5.35 15.01
N ALA A 189 -2.54 -4.93 14.39
CA ALA A 189 -1.35 -4.57 15.18
C ALA A 189 -1.61 -3.31 16.00
N THR A 190 -1.03 -3.24 17.20
CA THR A 190 -1.09 -2.04 18.05
C THR A 190 0.19 -1.23 17.88
N VAL A 191 0.09 -0.06 17.25
CA VAL A 191 1.21 0.87 17.03
C VAL A 191 0.76 2.30 17.30
N ALA A 192 1.57 3.05 18.04
CA ALA A 192 1.32 4.43 18.45
C ALA A 192 -0.05 4.63 19.15
N GLY A 193 -0.60 3.57 19.75
CA GLY A 193 -1.93 3.58 20.39
C GLY A 193 -3.12 3.31 19.47
N TYR A 194 -2.87 2.93 18.22
CA TYR A 194 -3.88 2.60 17.21
C TYR A 194 -3.86 1.12 16.84
N ALA A 195 -5.02 0.57 16.47
CA ALA A 195 -5.10 -0.65 15.68
C ALA A 195 -4.82 -0.31 14.21
N VAL A 196 -3.85 -0.98 13.61
CA VAL A 196 -3.34 -0.66 12.27
C VAL A 196 -2.87 -1.91 11.54
N ASP A 197 -2.89 -1.82 10.21
CA ASP A 197 -2.35 -2.84 9.32
C ASP A 197 -0.82 -2.88 9.41
N ILE A 198 -0.26 -4.09 9.45
CA ILE A 198 1.17 -4.33 9.68
C ILE A 198 1.80 -5.15 8.56
N ASN A 199 2.98 -4.70 8.17
CA ASN A 199 3.72 -5.20 7.03
C ASN A 199 5.12 -5.65 7.43
N ALA A 200 5.58 -6.72 6.80
CA ALA A 200 6.97 -7.15 6.80
C ALA A 200 7.54 -6.99 5.39
N ARG A 201 8.80 -6.53 5.29
CA ARG A 201 9.55 -6.42 4.04
C ARG A 201 10.90 -7.13 4.18
N LEU A 202 11.32 -7.87 3.16
CA LEU A 202 12.61 -8.56 3.15
C LEU A 202 13.76 -7.56 2.89
N ILE A 203 14.83 -7.70 3.67
CA ILE A 203 16.12 -6.99 3.52
C ILE A 203 17.29 -7.98 3.46
#